data_AF-A0AAD5SP65-F1
#
_entry.id   AF-A0AAD5SP65-F1
#
_cell.length_a   1.000
_cell.length_b   1.000
_cell.length_c   1.000
_cell.angle_alpha   90.00
_cell.angle_beta   90.00
_cell.angle_gamma   90.00
#
_symmetry.space_group_name_H-M   'P 1'
#
loop_
_entity.id
_entity.type
_entity.pdbx_description
1 polymer ?
#
loop_
_entity_poly.entity_id
_entity_poly.type
_entity_poly.pdbx_seq_one_letter_code
_entity_poly.pdbx_strand_id
1 'polypeptide(L)'
;MLEKWAEFIRICDPDVITGYNIQNFDFPYLLDRAATLKVQKFPYLGRVRNLETKAKDARFSSKALGIRDNKSINLEGRLQVDVLQIMQREHKLRSYTLNSVSAHFLGEQKEDVHHSIIADLQNGNDETRRRLAIYCLKDAYLPQRLLDKLMCIINYIEMARVTGVPFNYLLSRGQQIKVISQLYRKARTEGLLIPNMNPEGTDEQYEGATVIEPEKGYYDIPIATLDFTSLYPSIMMAHNLCYSTYVSNPSILAKFNLTADDYVTSPNNDIFVKSSTQKGLLPTILEDLIGARKRAKADLKNETDPFKRAVLDGRQNALK
;
A
#
# COMPACT_ATOMS: atom_id res chain seq x y z
N MET A 1 -10.35 13.56 -31.73
CA MET A 1 -9.84 12.44 -30.90
C MET A 1 -10.09 12.65 -29.42
N LEU A 2 -9.50 13.66 -28.78
CA LEU A 2 -9.64 13.91 -27.32
C LEU A 2 -11.09 13.94 -26.83
N GLU A 3 -11.97 14.69 -27.50
CA GLU A 3 -13.40 14.73 -27.15
C GLU A 3 -14.07 13.36 -27.22
N LYS A 4 -13.76 12.58 -28.26
CA LYS A 4 -14.30 11.23 -28.47
C LYS A 4 -13.78 10.24 -27.44
N TRP A 5 -12.52 10.36 -27.02
CA TRP A 5 -11.99 9.56 -25.93
C TRP A 5 -12.63 9.91 -24.58
N ALA A 6 -12.81 11.20 -24.28
CA ALA A 6 -13.51 11.63 -23.07
C ALA A 6 -14.99 11.18 -23.09
N GLU A 7 -15.65 11.22 -24.25
CA GLU A 7 -17.00 10.69 -24.45
C GLU A 7 -17.03 9.17 -24.21
N PHE A 8 -16.08 8.44 -24.77
CA PHE A 8 -15.92 6.99 -24.55
C PHE A 8 -15.76 6.65 -23.07
N ILE A 9 -14.90 7.34 -22.31
CA ILE A 9 -14.75 7.13 -20.87
C ILE A 9 -16.07 7.36 -20.12
N ARG A 10 -16.85 8.37 -20.51
CA ARG A 10 -18.17 8.63 -19.90
C ARG A 10 -19.22 7.58 -20.23
N ILE A 11 -19.20 7.05 -21.45
CA ILE A 11 -20.14 6.01 -21.92
C ILE A 11 -19.80 4.65 -21.29
N CYS A 12 -18.52 4.26 -21.31
CA CYS A 12 -18.07 3.01 -20.72
C CYS A 12 -18.14 2.99 -19.20
N ASP A 13 -18.11 4.17 -18.57
CA ASP A 13 -18.17 4.38 -17.12
C ASP A 13 -17.28 3.43 -16.28
N PRO A 14 -15.95 3.38 -16.52
CA PRO A 14 -15.08 2.44 -15.82
C PRO A 14 -14.99 2.74 -14.32
N ASP A 15 -15.13 1.70 -13.49
CA ASP A 15 -14.93 1.80 -12.03
C ASP A 15 -13.46 1.96 -11.65
N VAL A 16 -12.57 1.31 -12.41
CA VAL A 16 -11.12 1.32 -12.21
C VAL A 16 -10.45 1.76 -13.50
N ILE A 17 -9.57 2.76 -13.39
CA ILE A 17 -8.67 3.16 -14.46
C ILE A 17 -7.27 2.72 -14.08
N THR A 18 -6.66 1.92 -14.95
CA THR A 18 -5.30 1.41 -14.77
C THR A 18 -4.43 1.70 -15.99
N GLY A 19 -3.13 1.49 -15.82
CA GLY A 19 -2.09 1.69 -16.82
C GLY A 19 -0.72 1.70 -16.14
N TYR A 20 0.30 2.13 -16.88
CA TYR A 20 1.66 2.20 -16.38
C TYR A 20 2.19 3.63 -16.50
N ASN A 21 2.44 4.29 -15.37
CA ASN A 21 2.85 5.69 -15.29
C ASN A 21 1.76 6.71 -15.70
N ILE A 22 0.48 6.31 -15.61
CA ILE A 22 -0.67 7.14 -15.99
C ILE A 22 -0.81 8.41 -15.16
N GLN A 23 -0.42 8.37 -13.89
CA GLN A 23 -0.57 9.52 -13.01
C GLN A 23 0.47 10.60 -13.29
N ASN A 24 1.71 10.20 -13.56
CA ASN A 24 2.82 11.15 -13.74
C ASN A 24 3.05 11.55 -15.19
N PHE A 25 2.50 10.81 -16.16
CA PHE A 25 2.68 11.10 -17.59
C PHE A 25 1.35 11.24 -18.33
N ASP A 26 0.58 10.16 -18.49
CA ASP A 26 -0.55 10.14 -19.44
C ASP A 26 -1.63 11.19 -19.12
N PHE A 27 -2.14 11.22 -17.88
CA PHE A 27 -3.17 12.19 -17.50
C PHE A 27 -2.68 13.64 -17.54
N PRO A 28 -1.54 14.01 -16.93
CA PRO A 28 -1.00 15.36 -17.05
C PRO A 28 -0.83 15.79 -18.51
N TYR A 29 -0.23 14.93 -19.35
CA TYR A 29 -0.02 15.24 -20.76
C TYR A 29 -1.33 15.46 -21.52
N LEU A 30 -2.33 14.58 -21.32
CA LEU A 30 -3.63 14.70 -21.97
C LEU A 30 -4.38 15.98 -21.54
N LEU A 31 -4.35 16.32 -20.26
CA LEU A 31 -4.98 17.53 -19.72
C LEU A 31 -4.32 18.80 -20.28
N ASP A 32 -2.99 18.88 -20.25
CA ASP A 32 -2.22 20.01 -20.77
C ASP A 32 -2.40 20.17 -22.29
N ARG A 33 -2.45 19.05 -23.02
CA ARG A 33 -2.68 19.05 -24.46
C ARG A 33 -4.09 19.51 -24.80
N ALA A 34 -5.10 19.07 -24.05
CA ALA A 34 -6.48 19.51 -24.23
C ALA A 34 -6.63 21.01 -23.93
N ALA A 35 -5.99 21.51 -22.87
CA ALA A 35 -5.97 22.94 -22.54
C ALA A 35 -5.31 23.76 -23.67
N THR A 36 -4.16 23.32 -24.16
CA THR A 36 -3.44 23.96 -25.29
C THR A 36 -4.31 24.05 -26.54
N LEU A 37 -5.02 22.97 -26.87
CA LEU A 37 -5.92 22.89 -28.03
C LEU A 37 -7.31 23.49 -27.76
N LYS A 38 -7.55 24.05 -26.57
CA LYS A 38 -8.82 24.65 -26.13
C LYS A 38 -10.02 23.69 -26.22
N VAL A 39 -9.79 22.40 -25.93
CA VAL A 39 -10.83 21.35 -25.92
C VAL A 39 -11.56 21.37 -24.57
N GLN A 40 -12.53 22.26 -24.45
CA GLN A 40 -13.18 22.59 -23.16
C GLN A 40 -13.91 21.40 -22.51
N LYS A 41 -14.41 20.43 -23.28
CA LYS A 41 -15.17 19.27 -22.75
C LYS A 41 -14.30 18.09 -22.30
N PHE A 42 -12.99 18.16 -22.53
CA PHE A 42 -12.07 17.08 -22.18
C PHE A 42 -11.90 16.85 -20.67
N PRO A 43 -11.67 17.86 -19.83
CA PRO A 43 -11.30 17.65 -18.42
C PRO A 43 -12.47 17.17 -17.54
N TYR A 44 -13.62 16.80 -18.09
CA TYR A 44 -14.76 16.25 -17.35
C TYR A 44 -14.76 14.73 -17.45
N LEU A 45 -13.82 14.10 -16.74
CA LEU A 45 -13.55 12.65 -16.79
C LEU A 45 -14.08 11.88 -15.56
N GLY A 46 -14.28 12.57 -14.44
CA GLY A 46 -14.91 12.00 -13.24
C GLY A 46 -16.41 11.73 -13.41
N ARG A 47 -17.03 11.09 -12.41
CA ARG A 47 -18.49 10.86 -12.35
C ARG A 47 -19.27 12.12 -11.93
N VAL A 48 -18.60 13.08 -11.29
CA VAL A 48 -19.19 14.38 -10.93
C VAL A 48 -19.18 15.30 -12.18
N ARG A 49 -20.35 15.50 -12.78
CA ARG A 49 -20.50 16.13 -14.11
C ARG A 49 -19.89 17.52 -14.24
N ASN A 50 -19.96 18.34 -13.19
CA ASN A 50 -19.52 19.74 -13.22
C ASN A 50 -18.18 19.96 -12.50
N LEU A 51 -17.39 18.90 -12.34
CA LEU A 51 -16.09 18.99 -11.69
C LEU A 51 -14.98 18.63 -12.69
N GLU A 52 -14.09 19.59 -12.91
CA GLU A 52 -12.92 19.40 -13.74
C GLU A 52 -11.89 18.49 -13.05
N THR A 53 -11.40 17.52 -13.81
CA THR A 53 -10.19 16.75 -13.53
C THR A 53 -8.96 17.62 -13.77
N LYS A 54 -8.10 17.68 -12.76
CA LYS A 54 -6.87 18.46 -12.70
C LYS A 54 -5.72 17.59 -12.19
N ALA A 55 -4.52 17.83 -12.70
CA ALA A 55 -3.30 17.28 -12.14
C ALA A 55 -2.73 18.25 -11.11
N LYS A 56 -2.49 17.79 -9.89
CA LYS A 56 -1.87 18.57 -8.80
C LYS A 56 -0.58 17.91 -8.37
N ASP A 57 0.43 18.72 -8.04
CA ASP A 57 1.65 18.18 -7.43
C ASP A 57 1.37 17.55 -6.07
N ALA A 58 1.94 16.37 -5.84
CA ALA A 58 1.80 15.60 -4.64
C ALA A 58 3.15 14.98 -4.26
N ARG A 59 3.73 15.46 -3.16
CA ARG A 59 5.00 14.92 -2.64
C ARG A 59 4.74 13.87 -1.57
N PHE A 60 5.34 12.70 -1.74
CA PHE A 60 5.36 11.63 -0.75
C PHE A 60 6.77 11.47 -0.20
N SER A 61 6.90 11.37 1.13
CA SER A 61 8.19 11.17 1.79
C SER A 61 8.06 10.10 2.87
N SER A 62 8.93 9.09 2.82
CA SER A 62 9.11 8.13 3.91
C SER A 62 10.50 7.50 3.85
N LYS A 63 11.06 7.09 5.00
CA LYS A 63 12.34 6.36 5.03
C LYS A 63 12.29 5.04 4.24
N ALA A 64 11.14 4.34 4.25
CA ALA A 64 11.00 3.02 3.62
C ALA A 64 10.83 3.07 2.09
N LEU A 65 10.11 4.06 1.56
CA LEU A 65 9.80 4.16 0.13
C LEU A 65 10.54 5.32 -0.58
N GLY A 66 11.34 6.08 0.18
CA GLY A 66 12.04 7.27 -0.29
C GLY A 66 11.13 8.49 -0.43
N ILE A 67 11.69 9.51 -1.08
CA ILE A 67 10.98 10.72 -1.49
C ILE A 67 10.57 10.55 -2.95
N ARG A 68 9.30 10.83 -3.26
CA ARG A 68 8.77 10.81 -4.62
C ARG A 68 7.87 12.01 -4.85
N ASP A 69 8.15 12.75 -5.91
CA ASP A 69 7.25 13.75 -6.44
C ASP A 69 6.34 13.07 -7.46
N ASN A 70 5.05 13.00 -7.14
CA ASN A 70 4.01 12.44 -7.98
C ASN A 70 3.00 13.53 -8.36
N LYS A 71 2.13 13.21 -9.31
CA LYS A 71 0.91 13.99 -9.55
C LYS A 71 -0.29 13.27 -8.95
N SER A 72 -1.19 14.02 -8.34
CA SER A 72 -2.52 13.58 -7.94
C SER A 72 -3.53 14.05 -8.97
N ILE A 73 -4.31 13.11 -9.52
CA ILE A 73 -5.37 13.38 -10.48
C ILE A 73 -6.72 13.19 -9.77
N ASN A 74 -7.63 14.16 -9.83
CA ASN A 74 -8.97 13.99 -9.29
C ASN A 74 -9.93 13.38 -10.34
N LEU A 75 -10.17 12.07 -10.22
CA LEU A 75 -11.16 11.32 -10.98
C LEU A 75 -12.28 10.86 -10.06
N GLU A 76 -13.13 11.80 -9.64
CA GLU A 76 -14.15 11.53 -8.63
C GLU A 76 -15.06 10.36 -9.02
N GLY A 77 -15.26 9.43 -8.08
CA GLY A 77 -16.07 8.23 -8.28
C GLY A 77 -15.40 7.11 -9.08
N ARG A 78 -14.13 7.26 -9.48
CA ARG A 78 -13.34 6.21 -10.16
C ARG A 78 -12.06 5.91 -9.38
N LEU A 79 -11.71 4.64 -9.26
CA LEU A 79 -10.43 4.22 -8.67
C LEU A 79 -9.30 4.36 -9.69
N GLN A 80 -8.12 4.73 -9.22
CA GLN A 80 -6.92 4.82 -10.04
C GLN A 80 -5.90 3.81 -9.54
N VAL A 81 -5.44 2.97 -10.45
CA VAL A 81 -4.50 1.89 -10.15
C VAL A 81 -3.34 1.99 -11.12
N ASP A 82 -2.34 2.79 -10.77
CA ASP A 82 -1.11 2.91 -11.56
C ASP A 82 -0.16 1.76 -11.20
N VAL A 83 0.07 0.87 -12.17
CA VAL A 83 0.91 -0.32 -11.99
C VAL A 83 2.34 0.06 -11.65
N LEU A 84 2.87 1.18 -12.15
CA LEU A 84 4.20 1.65 -11.80
C LEU A 84 4.33 1.89 -10.30
N GLN A 85 3.31 2.51 -9.69
CA GLN A 85 3.32 2.78 -8.25
C GLN A 85 3.26 1.49 -7.42
N ILE A 86 2.45 0.52 -7.85
CA ILE A 86 2.39 -0.80 -7.21
C ILE A 86 3.77 -1.47 -7.30
N MET A 87 4.37 -1.50 -8.49
CA MET A 87 5.66 -2.15 -8.70
C MET A 87 6.73 -1.56 -7.78
N GLN A 88 6.79 -0.23 -7.70
CA GLN A 88 7.77 0.45 -6.87
C GLN A 88 7.48 0.41 -5.36
N ARG A 89 6.29 -0.03 -4.93
CA ARG A 89 5.92 -0.20 -3.51
C ARG A 89 6.15 -1.63 -3.04
N GLU A 90 5.75 -2.60 -3.86
CA GLU A 90 5.71 -4.01 -3.48
C GLU A 90 6.99 -4.78 -3.88
N HIS A 91 7.72 -4.31 -4.89
CA HIS A 91 8.87 -5.04 -5.45
C HIS A 91 10.14 -4.19 -5.42
N LYS A 92 11.28 -4.82 -5.10
CA LYS A 92 12.62 -4.22 -5.22
C LYS A 92 13.28 -4.69 -6.50
N LEU A 93 13.08 -3.96 -7.59
CA LEU A 93 13.60 -4.29 -8.91
C LEU A 93 14.77 -3.39 -9.32
N ARG A 94 15.66 -3.90 -10.18
CA ARG A 94 16.76 -3.11 -10.76
C ARG A 94 16.26 -2.02 -11.73
N SER A 95 15.15 -2.28 -12.43
CA SER A 95 14.52 -1.33 -13.36
C SER A 95 13.01 -1.44 -13.27
N TYR A 96 12.33 -0.29 -13.31
CA TYR A 96 10.87 -0.15 -13.31
C TYR A 96 10.36 0.37 -14.66
N THR A 97 11.01 -0.02 -15.75
CA THR A 97 10.45 0.20 -17.08
C THR A 97 9.40 -0.88 -17.37
N LEU A 98 8.33 -0.53 -18.10
CA LEU A 98 7.29 -1.50 -18.47
C LEU A 98 7.89 -2.75 -19.15
N ASN A 99 8.92 -2.58 -19.98
CA ASN A 99 9.63 -3.70 -20.61
C ASN A 99 10.32 -4.60 -19.59
N SER A 100 11.10 -4.03 -18.66
CA SER A 100 11.81 -4.83 -17.66
C SER A 100 10.86 -5.55 -16.72
N VAL A 101 9.77 -4.90 -16.32
CA VAL A 101 8.75 -5.48 -15.44
C VAL A 101 7.97 -6.59 -16.18
N SER A 102 7.58 -6.35 -17.42
CA SER A 102 6.88 -7.36 -18.24
C SER A 102 7.79 -8.57 -18.54
N ALA A 103 9.07 -8.34 -18.84
CA ALA A 103 10.01 -9.43 -19.05
C ALA A 103 10.21 -10.26 -17.78
N HIS A 104 10.34 -9.59 -16.62
CA HIS A 104 10.53 -10.26 -15.33
C HIS A 104 9.31 -11.07 -14.90
N PHE A 105 8.11 -10.49 -14.96
CA PHE A 105 6.92 -11.15 -14.45
C PHE A 105 6.16 -11.94 -15.50
N LEU A 106 6.04 -11.47 -16.74
CA LEU A 106 5.26 -12.14 -17.79
C LEU A 106 6.12 -13.05 -18.68
N GLY A 107 7.44 -12.86 -18.71
CA GLY A 107 8.31 -13.52 -19.69
C GLY A 107 8.17 -12.92 -21.09
N GLU A 108 7.59 -11.73 -21.21
CA GLU A 108 7.30 -11.06 -22.47
C GLU A 108 8.01 -9.73 -22.57
N GLN A 109 8.49 -9.42 -23.78
CA GLN A 109 9.08 -8.13 -24.09
C GLN A 109 8.15 -7.30 -24.95
N LYS A 110 8.23 -5.98 -24.81
CA LYS A 110 7.56 -5.05 -25.74
C LYS A 110 8.22 -5.14 -27.12
N GLU A 111 7.46 -4.80 -28.16
CA GLU A 111 8.09 -4.52 -29.45
C GLU A 111 8.92 -3.23 -29.30
N ASP A 112 10.16 -3.22 -29.76
CA ASP A 112 11.05 -2.08 -29.61
C ASP A 112 10.76 -1.02 -30.68
N VAL A 113 9.83 -0.10 -30.35
CA VAL A 113 9.62 1.12 -31.13
C VAL A 113 10.32 2.26 -30.40
N HIS A 114 11.46 2.68 -30.94
CA HIS A 114 12.21 3.80 -30.38
C HIS A 114 11.41 5.11 -30.56
N HIS A 115 11.43 5.99 -29.55
CA HIS A 115 10.63 7.23 -29.56
C HIS A 115 10.91 8.13 -30.78
N SER A 116 12.13 8.11 -31.31
CA SER A 116 12.54 8.91 -32.47
C SER A 116 11.81 8.55 -33.76
N ILE A 117 11.41 7.29 -33.94
CA ILE A 117 10.76 6.80 -35.17
C ILE A 117 9.23 6.93 -35.12
N ILE A 118 8.65 7.31 -33.98
CA ILE A 118 7.19 7.40 -33.83
C ILE A 118 6.60 8.45 -34.77
N ALA A 119 7.26 9.60 -34.93
CA ALA A 119 6.79 10.66 -35.84
C ALA A 119 6.80 10.20 -37.30
N ASP A 120 7.86 9.50 -37.71
CA ASP A 120 8.00 8.97 -39.07
C ASP A 120 6.95 7.90 -39.36
N LEU A 121 6.71 6.99 -38.41
CA LEU A 121 5.66 5.96 -38.52
C LEU A 121 4.26 6.57 -38.61
N GLN A 122 4.00 7.65 -37.86
CA GLN A 122 2.71 8.35 -37.89
C GLN A 122 2.48 9.08 -39.23
N ASN A 123 3.51 9.73 -39.76
CA ASN A 123 3.48 10.50 -41.01
C ASN A 123 3.62 9.63 -42.27
N GLY A 124 3.87 8.33 -42.11
CA GLY A 124 3.89 7.36 -43.19
C GLY A 124 2.48 6.99 -43.70
N ASN A 125 2.26 5.69 -43.93
CA ASN A 125 1.04 5.17 -44.52
C ASN A 125 0.14 4.45 -43.49
N ASP A 126 -0.94 3.83 -43.96
CA ASP A 126 -1.87 3.13 -43.09
C ASP A 126 -1.24 1.92 -42.39
N GLU A 127 -0.30 1.23 -43.04
CA GLU A 127 0.41 0.09 -42.43
C GLU A 127 1.40 0.53 -41.34
N THR A 128 2.11 1.64 -41.52
CA THR A 128 2.99 2.17 -40.47
C THR A 128 2.19 2.65 -39.26
N ARG A 129 1.02 3.27 -39.48
CA ARG A 129 0.07 3.63 -38.42
C ARG A 129 -0.56 2.39 -37.77
N ARG A 130 -0.85 1.33 -38.53
CA ARG A 130 -1.33 0.05 -38.00
C ARG A 130 -0.30 -0.59 -37.06
N ARG A 131 0.99 -0.59 -37.45
CA ARG A 131 2.07 -1.06 -36.57
C ARG A 131 2.12 -0.25 -35.27
N LEU A 132 2.05 1.08 -35.35
CA LEU A 132 2.02 1.94 -34.17
C LEU A 132 0.80 1.68 -33.28
N ALA A 133 -0.36 1.41 -33.87
CA ALA A 133 -1.57 1.05 -33.13
C ALA A 133 -1.43 -0.30 -32.39
N ILE A 134 -0.81 -1.31 -33.03
CA ILE A 134 -0.52 -2.61 -32.38
C ILE A 134 0.46 -2.43 -31.22
N TYR A 135 1.51 -1.63 -31.41
CA TYR A 135 2.45 -1.27 -30.36
C TYR A 135 1.73 -0.62 -29.17
N CYS A 136 0.90 0.40 -29.43
CA CYS A 136 0.14 1.09 -28.38
C CYS A 136 -0.88 0.16 -27.68
N LEU A 137 -1.55 -0.72 -28.44
CA LEU A 137 -2.48 -1.72 -27.89
C LEU A 137 -1.76 -2.68 -26.93
N LYS A 138 -0.56 -3.14 -27.31
CA LYS A 138 0.25 -4.02 -26.45
C LYS A 138 0.68 -3.29 -25.17
N ASP A 139 1.14 -2.05 -25.27
CA ASP A 139 1.50 -1.23 -24.09
C ASP A 139 0.30 -0.95 -23.17
N ALA A 140 -0.92 -0.85 -23.71
CA ALA A 140 -2.15 -0.73 -22.91
C ALA A 140 -2.60 -2.05 -22.28
N TYR A 141 -2.28 -3.20 -22.90
CA TYR A 141 -2.69 -4.53 -22.44
C TYR A 141 -1.74 -5.12 -21.38
N LEU A 142 -0.43 -4.83 -21.45
CA LEU A 142 0.54 -5.35 -20.48
C LEU A 142 0.23 -4.97 -19.01
N PRO A 143 -0.17 -3.73 -18.68
CA PRO A 143 -0.53 -3.36 -17.30
C PRO A 143 -1.69 -4.18 -16.75
N GLN A 144 -2.71 -4.44 -17.57
CA GLN A 144 -3.84 -5.31 -17.20
C GLN A 144 -3.34 -6.72 -16.86
N ARG A 145 -2.48 -7.30 -17.70
CA ARG A 145 -1.91 -8.64 -17.45
C ARG A 145 -1.02 -8.70 -16.22
N LEU A 146 -0.28 -7.63 -15.92
CA LEU A 146 0.51 -7.52 -14.70
C LEU A 146 -0.40 -7.50 -13.47
N LEU A 147 -1.50 -6.71 -13.49
CA LEU A 147 -2.48 -6.69 -12.41
C LEU A 147 -3.10 -8.07 -12.17
N ASP A 148 -3.44 -8.78 -13.24
CA ASP A 148 -4.07 -10.11 -13.15
C ASP A 148 -3.07 -11.14 -12.63
N LYS A 149 -1.86 -11.20 -13.19
CA LYS A 149 -0.83 -12.16 -12.78
C LYS A 149 -0.38 -11.97 -11.34
N LEU A 150 -0.29 -10.72 -10.88
CA LEU A 150 0.14 -10.38 -9.52
C LEU A 150 -1.03 -10.21 -8.56
N MET A 151 -2.26 -10.37 -9.06
CA MET A 151 -3.50 -10.34 -8.28
C MET A 151 -3.62 -9.04 -7.47
N CYS A 152 -3.13 -7.94 -8.04
CA CYS A 152 -2.92 -6.68 -7.32
C CYS A 152 -4.23 -6.12 -6.76
N ILE A 153 -5.29 -6.11 -7.58
CA ILE A 153 -6.60 -5.60 -7.16
C ILE A 153 -7.13 -6.39 -5.97
N ILE A 154 -7.02 -7.72 -6.01
CA ILE A 154 -7.47 -8.61 -4.95
C ILE A 154 -6.70 -8.32 -3.65
N ASN A 155 -5.37 -8.28 -3.71
CA ASN A 155 -4.53 -8.04 -2.56
C ASN A 155 -4.80 -6.68 -1.91
N TYR A 156 -4.99 -5.65 -2.72
CA TYR A 156 -5.29 -4.30 -2.24
C TYR A 156 -6.72 -4.19 -1.68
N ILE A 157 -7.71 -4.87 -2.26
CA ILE A 157 -9.07 -4.94 -1.69
C ILE A 157 -9.04 -5.62 -0.32
N GLU A 158 -8.34 -6.75 -0.18
CA GLU A 158 -8.21 -7.43 1.10
C GLU A 158 -7.48 -6.56 2.14
N MET A 159 -6.40 -5.87 1.74
CA MET A 159 -5.72 -4.89 2.59
C MET A 159 -6.66 -3.77 3.06
N ALA A 160 -7.48 -3.22 2.16
CA ALA A 160 -8.47 -2.20 2.51
C ALA A 160 -9.53 -2.72 3.47
N ARG A 161 -10.00 -3.96 3.26
CA ARG A 161 -10.98 -4.64 4.14
C ARG A 161 -10.43 -4.87 5.54
N VAL A 162 -9.20 -5.39 5.65
CA VAL A 162 -8.53 -5.67 6.92
C VAL A 162 -8.25 -4.40 7.69
N THR A 163 -7.67 -3.39 7.05
CA THR A 163 -7.22 -2.17 7.74
C THR A 163 -8.29 -1.10 7.84
N GLY A 164 -9.37 -1.25 7.06
CA GLY A 164 -10.53 -0.36 7.10
C GLY A 164 -10.31 1.01 6.46
N VAL A 165 -9.30 1.15 5.60
CA VAL A 165 -8.99 2.41 4.88
C VAL A 165 -9.57 2.39 3.46
N PRO A 166 -9.85 3.55 2.85
CA PRO A 166 -10.21 3.64 1.44
C PRO A 166 -9.12 3.05 0.54
N PHE A 167 -9.51 2.41 -0.57
CA PHE A 167 -8.58 1.76 -1.50
C PHE A 167 -7.46 2.70 -1.97
N ASN A 168 -7.80 3.93 -2.38
CA ASN A 168 -6.81 4.91 -2.87
C ASN A 168 -5.76 5.31 -1.81
N TYR A 169 -6.05 5.15 -0.51
CA TYR A 169 -5.06 5.42 0.55
C TYR A 169 -3.91 4.42 0.54
N LEU A 170 -4.13 3.20 0.03
CA LEU A 170 -3.08 2.19 -0.07
C LEU A 170 -1.96 2.60 -1.03
N LEU A 171 -2.29 3.35 -2.08
CA LEU A 171 -1.34 3.83 -3.09
C LEU A 171 -0.81 5.25 -2.81
N SER A 172 -1.57 6.08 -2.10
CA SER A 172 -1.23 7.49 -1.85
C SER A 172 -0.67 7.77 -0.45
N ARG A 173 -0.93 6.90 0.53
CA ARG A 173 -0.54 7.08 1.95
C ARG A 173 0.45 6.00 2.39
N GLY A 174 1.01 6.18 3.58
CA GLY A 174 1.92 5.24 4.23
C GLY A 174 1.21 4.26 5.18
N GLN A 175 1.97 3.54 6.00
CA GLN A 175 1.40 2.54 6.92
C GLN A 175 0.66 3.16 8.11
N GLN A 176 1.02 4.38 8.55
CA GLN A 176 0.43 5.02 9.73
C GLN A 176 -1.10 5.15 9.65
N ILE A 177 -1.66 5.52 8.49
CA ILE A 177 -3.11 5.69 8.34
C ILE A 177 -3.89 4.38 8.56
N LYS A 178 -3.27 3.23 8.25
CA LYS A 178 -3.86 1.90 8.45
C LYS A 178 -3.94 1.55 9.93
N VAL A 179 -2.88 1.86 10.69
CA VAL A 179 -2.85 1.66 12.15
C VAL A 179 -3.84 2.59 12.82
N ILE A 180 -3.85 3.87 12.45
CA ILE A 180 -4.79 4.87 12.97
C ILE A 180 -6.24 4.44 12.72
N SER A 181 -6.58 4.02 11.50
CA SER A 181 -7.93 3.51 11.19
C SER A 181 -8.38 2.39 12.13
N GLN A 182 -7.52 1.40 12.38
CA GLN A 182 -7.81 0.29 13.28
C GLN A 182 -7.93 0.74 14.74
N LEU A 183 -7.04 1.63 15.18
CA LEU A 183 -7.05 2.19 16.53
C LEU A 183 -8.36 2.94 16.80
N TYR A 184 -8.79 3.82 15.88
CA TYR A 184 -10.07 4.54 16.02
C TYR A 184 -11.28 3.61 16.04
N ARG A 185 -11.28 2.56 15.20
CA ARG A 185 -12.36 1.56 15.19
C ARG A 185 -12.47 0.83 16.52
N LYS A 186 -11.33 0.42 17.10
CA LYS A 186 -11.31 -0.27 18.40
C LYS A 186 -11.57 0.67 19.58
N ALA A 187 -11.06 1.91 19.53
CA ALA A 187 -11.32 2.92 20.57
C ALA A 187 -12.82 3.21 20.68
N ARG A 188 -13.52 3.28 19.55
CA ARG A 188 -14.98 3.45 19.54
C ARG A 188 -15.73 2.31 20.24
N THR A 189 -15.31 1.06 20.07
CA THR A 189 -15.99 -0.08 20.72
C THR A 189 -15.79 -0.11 22.23
N GLU A 190 -14.66 0.42 22.70
CA GLU A 190 -14.31 0.51 24.13
C GLU A 190 -14.71 1.86 24.77
N GLY A 191 -15.38 2.75 24.03
CA GLY A 191 -15.79 4.07 24.54
C GLY A 191 -14.64 5.04 24.85
N LEU A 192 -13.50 4.89 24.18
CA LEU A 192 -12.30 5.70 24.41
C LEU A 192 -12.15 6.83 23.38
N LEU A 193 -11.53 7.93 23.82
CA LEU A 193 -11.15 9.05 22.97
C LEU A 193 -9.64 9.05 22.74
N ILE A 194 -9.22 9.32 21.50
CA ILE A 194 -7.82 9.47 21.14
C ILE A 194 -7.48 10.96 21.16
N PRO A 195 -6.54 11.41 22.02
CA PRO A 195 -6.17 12.82 22.08
C PRO A 195 -5.43 13.26 20.83
N ASN A 196 -5.65 14.52 20.43
CA ASN A 196 -4.88 15.14 19.35
C ASN A 196 -3.58 15.73 19.93
N MET A 197 -2.49 14.96 19.84
CA MET A 197 -1.17 15.40 20.29
C MET A 197 -0.40 16.06 19.14
N ASN A 198 0.28 17.16 19.42
CA ASN A 198 1.18 17.76 18.44
C ASN A 198 2.41 16.84 18.27
N PRO A 199 2.83 16.54 17.03
CA PRO A 199 4.03 15.76 16.81
C PRO A 199 5.25 16.56 17.27
N GLU A 200 5.88 16.11 18.34
CA GLU A 200 7.21 16.58 18.73
C GLU A 200 8.22 15.86 17.82
N GLY A 201 8.74 16.58 16.84
CA GLY A 201 9.81 16.07 15.99
C GLY A 201 11.10 16.03 16.79
N THR A 202 11.44 14.89 17.37
CA THR A 202 12.78 14.67 17.92
C THR A 202 13.61 13.91 16.88
N ASP A 203 14.80 14.44 16.57
CA ASP A 203 15.79 13.75 15.72
C ASP A 203 16.55 12.66 16.50
N GLU A 204 16.31 12.56 17.82
CA GLU A 204 16.88 11.53 18.68
C GLU A 204 16.31 10.15 18.34
N GLN A 205 17.22 9.24 17.98
CA GLN A 205 16.89 7.84 17.77
C GLN A 205 16.95 7.11 19.12
N TYR A 206 15.98 6.23 19.38
CA TYR A 206 16.00 5.34 20.53
C TYR A 206 16.86 4.10 20.24
N GLU A 207 17.34 3.45 21.30
CA GLU A 207 18.14 2.23 21.19
C GLU A 207 17.33 1.10 20.51
N GLY A 208 17.92 0.51 19.47
CA GLY A 208 17.29 -0.52 18.64
C GLY A 208 17.58 -1.94 19.10
N ALA A 209 17.55 -2.89 18.16
CA ALA A 209 17.89 -4.28 18.44
C ALA A 209 19.41 -4.48 18.54
N THR A 210 19.83 -5.36 19.45
CA THR A 210 21.20 -5.86 19.52
C THR A 210 21.47 -6.85 18.38
N VAL A 211 22.60 -6.68 17.69
CA VAL A 211 23.11 -7.66 16.73
C VAL A 211 24.27 -8.39 17.40
N ILE A 212 24.19 -9.72 17.48
CA ILE A 212 25.27 -10.54 18.04
C ILE A 212 26.47 -10.47 17.09
N GLU A 213 27.67 -10.34 17.66
CA GLU A 213 28.90 -10.35 16.87
C GLU A 213 29.09 -11.69 16.15
N PRO A 214 29.21 -11.68 14.81
CA PRO A 214 29.29 -12.93 14.05
C PRO A 214 30.68 -13.54 14.13
N GLU A 215 30.74 -14.85 14.37
CA GLU A 215 31.94 -15.63 14.14
C GLU A 215 32.14 -15.80 12.62
N LYS A 216 33.13 -15.10 12.07
CA LYS A 216 33.39 -15.10 10.62
C LYS A 216 34.18 -16.35 10.25
N GLY A 217 33.66 -17.11 9.29
CA GLY A 217 34.32 -18.29 8.78
C GLY A 217 33.57 -18.94 7.64
N TYR A 218 34.21 -19.90 7.00
CA TYR A 218 33.54 -20.87 6.15
C TYR A 218 33.17 -22.07 7.01
N TYR A 219 31.89 -22.37 7.09
CA TYR A 219 31.37 -23.50 7.86
C TYR A 219 30.97 -24.61 6.90
N ASP A 220 31.66 -25.74 6.97
CA ASP A 220 31.34 -26.97 6.22
C ASP A 220 30.34 -27.87 6.97
N ILE A 221 29.87 -27.42 8.14
CA ILE A 221 28.88 -28.08 8.98
C ILE A 221 27.50 -27.39 8.87
N PRO A 222 26.39 -28.13 9.03
CA PRO A 222 25.06 -27.53 9.08
C PRO A 222 24.89 -26.60 10.29
N ILE A 223 24.39 -25.39 10.05
CA ILE A 223 24.02 -24.42 11.10
C ILE A 223 22.50 -24.33 11.17
N ALA A 224 21.93 -24.66 12.32
CA ALA A 224 20.49 -24.52 12.56
C ALA A 224 20.14 -23.04 12.82
N THR A 225 19.17 -22.50 12.07
CA THR A 225 18.63 -21.15 12.29
C THR A 225 17.31 -21.22 13.03
N LEU A 226 17.24 -20.59 14.20
CA LEU A 226 16.02 -20.48 15.01
C LEU A 226 15.56 -19.02 15.00
N ASP A 227 14.26 -18.80 14.75
CA ASP A 227 13.64 -17.47 14.71
C ASP A 227 12.39 -17.42 15.61
N PHE A 228 12.04 -16.21 16.04
CA PHE A 228 10.77 -15.96 16.73
C PHE A 228 9.71 -15.55 15.71
N THR A 229 8.56 -16.24 15.72
CA THR A 229 7.41 -15.85 14.91
C THR A 229 6.80 -14.55 15.44
N SER A 230 6.86 -13.47 14.63
CA SER A 230 6.25 -12.18 14.98
C SER A 230 6.71 -11.65 16.35
N LEU A 231 8.02 -11.51 16.55
CA LEU A 231 8.67 -11.13 17.82
C LEU A 231 8.01 -9.91 18.51
N TYR A 232 8.01 -8.73 17.87
CA TYR A 232 7.50 -7.50 18.52
C TYR A 232 6.00 -7.55 18.82
N PRO A 233 5.11 -7.98 17.90
CA PRO A 233 3.71 -8.21 18.24
C PRO A 233 3.53 -9.15 19.44
N SER A 234 4.32 -10.22 19.50
CA SER A 234 4.27 -11.19 20.61
C SER A 234 4.65 -10.56 21.95
N ILE A 235 5.70 -9.74 21.99
CA ILE A 235 6.11 -9.00 23.19
C ILE A 235 4.99 -8.04 23.64
N MET A 236 4.42 -7.27 22.70
CA MET A 236 3.35 -6.33 23.01
C MET A 236 2.11 -7.01 23.62
N MET A 237 1.72 -8.16 23.06
CA MET A 237 0.59 -8.94 23.59
C MET A 237 0.91 -9.58 24.95
N ALA A 238 2.09 -10.21 25.09
CA ALA A 238 2.48 -10.91 26.31
C ALA A 238 2.59 -10.00 27.53
N HIS A 239 3.08 -8.77 27.33
CA HIS A 239 3.28 -7.78 28.41
C HIS A 239 2.20 -6.69 28.42
N ASN A 240 1.11 -6.86 27.68
CA ASN A 240 -0.03 -5.92 27.63
C ASN A 240 0.37 -4.47 27.31
N LEU A 241 1.32 -4.27 26.39
CA LEU A 241 1.89 -2.96 26.07
C LEU A 241 0.93 -2.15 25.19
N CYS A 242 0.35 -1.08 25.75
CA CYS A 242 -0.60 -0.22 25.06
C CYS A 242 -0.64 1.20 25.62
N TYR A 243 -1.07 2.16 24.81
CA TYR A 243 -1.40 3.52 25.28
C TYR A 243 -2.38 3.54 26.47
N SER A 244 -3.37 2.65 26.47
CA SER A 244 -4.41 2.59 27.51
C SER A 244 -3.97 1.86 28.78
N THR A 245 -2.82 1.20 28.77
CA THR A 245 -2.29 0.43 29.90
C THR A 245 -1.02 1.05 30.48
N TYR A 246 -0.46 2.05 29.81
CA TYR A 246 0.70 2.81 30.25
C TYR A 246 0.36 3.70 31.44
N VAL A 247 1.22 3.68 32.46
CA VAL A 247 1.09 4.50 33.66
C VAL A 247 2.12 5.63 33.58
N SER A 248 1.66 6.82 33.17
CA SER A 248 2.53 8.00 33.00
C SER A 248 3.06 8.59 34.31
N ASN A 249 2.35 8.38 35.42
CA ASN A 249 2.74 8.90 36.73
C ASN A 249 2.53 7.82 37.81
N PRO A 250 3.58 7.42 38.55
CA PRO A 250 3.49 6.41 39.61
C PRO A 250 2.46 6.73 40.71
N SER A 251 2.10 7.99 40.93
CA SER A 251 1.03 8.38 41.88
C SER A 251 -0.34 7.79 41.53
N ILE A 252 -0.57 7.42 40.26
CA ILE A 252 -1.78 6.72 39.81
C ILE A 252 -1.90 5.35 40.47
N LEU A 253 -0.78 4.64 40.72
CA LEU A 253 -0.78 3.33 41.36
C LEU A 253 -1.39 3.42 42.77
N ALA A 254 -0.94 4.40 43.55
CA ALA A 254 -1.47 4.66 44.89
C ALA A 254 -2.94 5.11 44.85
N LYS A 255 -3.32 5.94 43.87
CA LYS A 255 -4.70 6.43 43.71
C LYS A 255 -5.71 5.30 43.48
N PHE A 256 -5.31 4.25 42.77
CA PHE A 256 -6.16 3.10 42.44
C PHE A 256 -5.87 1.86 43.30
N ASN A 257 -5.04 1.98 44.35
CA ASN A 257 -4.61 0.86 45.22
C ASN A 257 -4.06 -0.34 44.43
N LEU A 258 -3.31 -0.09 43.35
CA LEU A 258 -2.69 -1.13 42.55
C LEU A 258 -1.45 -1.68 43.27
N THR A 259 -1.35 -3.00 43.33
CA THR A 259 -0.24 -3.72 43.96
C THR A 259 0.79 -4.17 42.91
N ALA A 260 1.93 -4.70 43.34
CA ALA A 260 2.94 -5.26 42.44
C ALA A 260 2.42 -6.43 41.58
N ASP A 261 1.30 -7.04 41.99
CA ASP A 261 0.64 -8.08 41.22
C ASP A 261 -0.20 -7.53 40.05
N ASP A 262 -0.50 -6.23 40.02
CA ASP A 262 -1.40 -5.61 39.04
C ASP A 262 -0.67 -4.91 37.88
N TYR A 263 0.65 -4.73 37.97
CA TYR A 263 1.45 -4.05 36.95
C TYR A 263 2.79 -4.75 36.71
N VAL A 264 3.46 -4.35 35.63
CA VAL A 264 4.82 -4.77 35.27
C VAL A 264 5.66 -3.55 34.93
N THR A 265 6.95 -3.62 35.25
CA THR A 265 7.94 -2.62 34.87
C THR A 265 8.79 -3.17 33.73
N SER A 266 8.91 -2.42 32.64
CA SER A 266 9.74 -2.78 31.49
C SER A 266 11.23 -2.63 31.81
N PRO A 267 12.14 -3.23 31.02
CA PRO A 267 13.57 -2.95 31.12
C PRO A 267 13.94 -1.47 30.92
N ASN A 268 13.06 -0.68 30.27
CA ASN A 268 13.22 0.77 30.11
C ASN A 268 12.64 1.58 31.28
N ASN A 269 12.24 0.92 32.37
CA ASN A 269 11.60 1.51 33.55
C ASN A 269 10.20 2.11 33.33
N ASP A 270 9.53 1.71 32.24
CA ASP A 270 8.14 2.08 31.98
C ASP A 270 7.17 1.14 32.70
N ILE A 271 6.08 1.67 33.23
CA ILE A 271 5.09 0.90 34.00
C ILE A 271 3.84 0.66 33.15
N PHE A 272 3.40 -0.61 33.08
CA PHE A 272 2.18 -1.02 32.40
C PHE A 272 1.32 -1.90 33.30
N VAL A 273 0.00 -1.68 33.30
CA VAL A 273 -0.94 -2.56 34.03
C VAL A 273 -1.07 -3.92 33.33
N LYS A 274 -1.24 -4.99 34.12
CA LYS A 274 -1.46 -6.34 33.60
C LYS A 274 -2.85 -6.47 32.98
N SER A 275 -3.00 -7.48 32.12
CA SER A 275 -4.26 -7.76 31.42
C SER A 275 -5.39 -8.21 32.36
N SER A 276 -5.06 -8.68 33.57
CA SER A 276 -6.01 -8.98 34.65
C SER A 276 -6.79 -7.75 35.10
N THR A 277 -6.16 -6.58 35.06
CA THR A 277 -6.76 -5.30 35.46
C THR A 277 -7.50 -4.68 34.28
N GLN A 278 -6.80 -4.53 33.15
CA GLN A 278 -7.36 -3.97 31.93
C GLN A 278 -6.61 -4.48 30.71
N LYS A 279 -7.33 -5.01 29.73
CA LYS A 279 -6.73 -5.41 28.45
C LYS A 279 -6.49 -4.19 27.56
N GLY A 280 -5.27 -4.07 27.04
CA GLY A 280 -4.89 -2.99 26.14
C GLY A 280 -5.54 -3.08 24.76
N LEU A 281 -5.74 -1.92 24.13
CA LEU A 281 -6.23 -1.85 22.73
C LEU A 281 -5.28 -2.49 21.72
N LEU A 282 -3.99 -2.15 21.78
CA LEU A 282 -2.99 -2.64 20.83
C LEU A 282 -2.85 -4.17 20.90
N PRO A 283 -2.71 -4.80 22.10
CA PRO A 283 -2.76 -6.26 22.22
C PRO A 283 -3.99 -6.87 21.56
N THR A 284 -5.17 -6.30 21.79
CA THR A 284 -6.42 -6.81 21.21
C THR A 284 -6.43 -6.71 19.69
N ILE A 285 -5.99 -5.59 19.12
CA ILE A 285 -5.87 -5.42 17.65
C ILE A 285 -4.88 -6.44 17.08
N LEU A 286 -3.73 -6.64 17.73
CA LEU A 286 -2.71 -7.58 17.28
C LEU A 286 -3.19 -9.04 17.35
N GLU A 287 -3.90 -9.43 18.40
CA GLU A 287 -4.52 -10.75 18.51
C GLU A 287 -5.54 -11.00 17.40
N ASP A 288 -6.39 -10.00 17.11
CA ASP A 288 -7.38 -10.09 16.03
C ASP A 288 -6.69 -10.26 14.66
N LEU A 289 -5.63 -9.49 14.39
CA LEU A 289 -4.85 -9.56 13.15
C LEU A 289 -4.12 -10.90 13.00
N ILE A 290 -3.40 -11.34 14.03
CA ILE A 290 -2.64 -12.60 14.02
C ILE A 290 -3.59 -13.80 13.94
N GLY A 291 -4.69 -13.76 14.69
CA GLY A 291 -5.73 -14.78 14.66
C GLY A 291 -6.36 -14.89 13.27
N ALA A 292 -6.70 -13.74 12.65
CA ALA A 292 -7.20 -13.70 11.28
C ALA A 292 -6.16 -14.23 10.28
N ARG A 293 -4.88 -13.90 10.46
CA ARG A 293 -3.80 -14.38 9.59
C ARG A 293 -3.63 -15.88 9.66
N LYS A 294 -3.68 -16.45 10.87
CA LYS A 294 -3.58 -17.89 11.10
C LYS A 294 -4.74 -18.63 10.41
N ARG A 295 -5.96 -18.11 10.51
CA ARG A 295 -7.13 -18.65 9.77
C ARG A 295 -6.93 -18.56 8.26
N ALA A 296 -6.54 -17.40 7.73
CA ALA A 296 -6.29 -17.22 6.30
C ALA A 296 -5.22 -18.19 5.76
N LYS A 297 -4.15 -18.45 6.52
CA LYS A 297 -3.13 -19.46 6.16
C LYS A 297 -3.65 -20.89 6.21
N ALA A 298 -4.50 -21.22 7.19
CA ALA A 298 -5.12 -22.54 7.29
C ALA A 298 -6.06 -22.79 6.11
N ASP A 299 -6.91 -21.81 5.79
CA ASP A 299 -7.80 -21.85 4.64
C ASP A 299 -7.00 -21.99 3.33
N LEU A 300 -5.91 -21.22 3.19
CA LEU A 300 -5.03 -21.28 2.02
C LEU A 300 -4.39 -22.67 1.83
N LYS A 301 -4.14 -23.42 2.90
CA LYS A 301 -3.58 -24.77 2.81
C LYS A 301 -4.57 -25.77 2.20
N ASN A 302 -5.87 -25.58 2.48
CA ASN A 302 -6.93 -26.50 2.08
C ASN A 302 -7.62 -26.10 0.77
N GLU A 303 -7.47 -24.85 0.33
CA GLU A 303 -8.11 -24.34 -0.88
C GLU A 303 -7.40 -24.81 -2.16
N THR A 304 -8.17 -25.32 -3.12
CA THR A 304 -7.66 -25.80 -4.40
C THR A 304 -7.94 -24.82 -5.54
N ASP A 305 -8.97 -23.99 -5.42
CA ASP A 305 -9.34 -23.03 -6.46
C ASP A 305 -8.27 -21.91 -6.56
N PRO A 306 -7.64 -21.73 -7.73
CA PRO A 306 -6.55 -20.76 -7.89
C PRO A 306 -6.95 -19.33 -7.51
N PHE A 307 -8.18 -18.91 -7.80
CA PHE A 307 -8.66 -17.57 -7.49
C PHE A 307 -8.91 -17.38 -5.99
N LYS A 308 -9.54 -18.35 -5.31
CA LYS A 308 -9.70 -18.28 -3.85
C LYS A 308 -8.36 -18.37 -3.12
N ARG A 309 -7.41 -19.17 -3.61
CA ARG A 309 -6.03 -19.19 -3.09
C ARG A 309 -5.39 -17.80 -3.19
N ALA A 310 -5.56 -17.11 -4.31
CA ALA A 310 -5.10 -15.74 -4.49
C ALA A 310 -5.65 -14.77 -3.43
N VAL A 311 -6.96 -14.81 -3.22
CA VAL A 311 -7.65 -13.98 -2.23
C VAL A 311 -7.12 -14.26 -0.82
N LEU A 312 -6.95 -15.54 -0.47
CA LEU A 312 -6.45 -15.94 0.84
C LEU A 312 -4.98 -15.58 1.04
N ASP A 313 -4.15 -15.66 0.00
CA ASP A 313 -2.76 -15.24 0.07
C ASP A 313 -2.63 -13.70 0.19
N GLY A 314 -3.39 -12.96 -0.59
CA GLY A 314 -3.51 -11.50 -0.44
C GLY A 314 -3.92 -11.10 0.96
N ARG A 315 -4.92 -11.78 1.51
CA ARG A 315 -5.41 -11.57 2.86
C ARG A 315 -4.36 -11.88 3.92
N GLN A 316 -3.62 -13.00 3.83
CA GLN A 316 -2.59 -13.30 4.83
C GLN A 316 -1.39 -12.35 4.76
N ASN A 317 -1.04 -11.86 3.57
CA ASN A 317 -0.02 -10.83 3.39
C ASN A 317 -0.46 -9.49 3.98
N ALA A 318 -1.74 -9.13 3.81
CA ALA A 318 -2.29 -7.90 4.39
C ALA A 318 -2.33 -7.92 5.93
N LEU A 319 -2.42 -9.10 6.53
CA LEU A 319 -2.46 -9.32 7.97
C LEU A 319 -1.07 -9.53 8.60
N LYS A 320 0.01 -9.56 7.80
CA LYS A 320 1.38 -9.81 8.26
C LYS A 320 1.99 -8.61 8.96
#